data_AF-A0A662I6N0-F1
#
_entry.id   AF-A0A662I6N0-F1
#
_cell.length_a   1.000
_cell.length_b   1.000
_cell.length_c   1.000
_cell.angle_alpha   90.00
_cell.angle_beta   90.00
_cell.angle_gamma   90.00
#
_symmetry.space_group_name_H-M   'P 1'
#
loop_
_entity.id
_entity.type
_entity.pdbx_description
1 polymer ?
#
loop_
_entity_poly.entity_id
_entity_poly.type
_entity_poly.pdbx_seq_one_letter_code
_entity_poly.pdbx_strand_id
1 'polypeptide(L)'
;MRAVVTSVERYDYARVLCIGMKSGEAELKLELPLKILEEVGWRPSEGDEVEVELASERGSLEEWDIVLSGRLLSAEGQAITYSFGGLLCTIRGARLEAPERVYLRLRIPPRASGR
;
A
#
# COMPACT_ATOMS: atom_id res chain seq x y z
N MET A 1 5.90 8.15 4.20
CA MET A 1 7.23 7.51 4.09
C MET A 1 7.50 7.11 2.65
N ARG A 2 8.76 7.05 2.21
CA ARG A 2 9.12 6.60 0.85
C ARG A 2 9.45 5.11 0.88
N ALA A 3 8.78 4.31 0.06
CA ALA A 3 9.00 2.88 -0.06
C ALA A 3 9.41 2.50 -1.48
N VAL A 4 10.14 1.40 -1.61
CA VAL A 4 10.52 0.82 -2.91
C VAL A 4 9.73 -0.46 -3.13
N VAL A 5 9.16 -0.64 -4.31
CA VAL A 5 8.49 -1.88 -4.71
C VAL A 5 9.54 -2.99 -4.82
N THR A 6 9.32 -4.10 -4.11
CA THR A 6 10.24 -5.25 -4.04
C THR A 6 9.67 -6.50 -4.68
N SER A 7 8.35 -6.58 -4.89
CA SER A 7 7.71 -7.69 -5.61
C SER A 7 6.35 -7.28 -6.14
N VAL A 8 5.93 -7.91 -7.23
CA VAL A 8 4.58 -7.75 -7.78
C VAL A 8 4.03 -9.13 -8.14
N GLU A 9 3.03 -9.57 -7.40
CA GLU A 9 2.36 -10.86 -7.59
C GLU A 9 0.95 -10.62 -8.10
N ARG A 10 0.50 -11.40 -9.09
CA ARG A 10 -0.84 -11.29 -9.66
C ARG A 10 -1.74 -12.40 -9.15
N TYR A 11 -2.87 -12.03 -8.57
CA TYR A 11 -3.90 -12.96 -8.13
C TYR A 11 -5.01 -13.01 -9.20
N ASP A 12 -4.85 -13.93 -10.16
CA ASP A 12 -5.68 -14.00 -11.36
C ASP A 12 -7.17 -14.21 -11.08
N TYR A 13 -7.51 -14.91 -10.01
CA TYR A 13 -8.90 -15.17 -9.62
C TYR A 13 -9.66 -13.92 -9.18
N ALA A 14 -8.97 -12.86 -8.75
CA ALA A 14 -9.57 -11.66 -8.16
C ALA A 14 -9.30 -10.37 -8.94
N ARG A 15 -8.50 -10.41 -10.04
CA ARG A 15 -8.01 -9.20 -10.73
C ARG A 15 -7.34 -8.21 -9.76
N VAL A 16 -6.54 -8.74 -8.83
CA VAL A 16 -5.80 -8.00 -7.81
C VAL A 16 -4.30 -8.22 -8.01
N LEU A 17 -3.49 -7.19 -7.76
CA LEU A 17 -2.05 -7.33 -7.56
C LEU A 17 -1.74 -7.25 -6.07
N CYS A 18 -0.88 -8.13 -5.60
CA CYS A 18 -0.21 -8.03 -4.32
C CYS A 18 1.17 -7.40 -4.57
N ILE A 19 1.34 -6.18 -4.07
CA ILE A 19 2.54 -5.37 -4.25
C ILE A 19 3.34 -5.40 -2.95
N GLY A 20 4.54 -5.98 -3.00
CA GLY A 20 5.51 -5.93 -1.92
C GLY A 20 6.28 -4.61 -1.97
N MET A 21 6.44 -3.94 -0.84
CA MET A 21 7.18 -2.69 -0.70
C MET A 21 8.04 -2.70 0.56
N LYS A 22 9.16 -1.98 0.53
CA LYS A 22 10.08 -1.85 1.67
C LYS A 22 10.48 -0.40 1.94
N SER A 23 10.52 -0.02 3.21
CA SER A 23 11.01 1.29 3.69
C SER A 23 11.76 1.11 5.00
N GLY A 24 13.09 1.19 4.95
CA GLY A 24 13.93 0.88 6.11
C GLY A 24 13.73 -0.56 6.57
N GLU A 25 13.37 -0.75 7.84
CA GLU A 25 13.05 -2.06 8.45
C GLU A 25 11.60 -2.50 8.20
N ALA A 26 10.74 -1.62 7.70
CA ALA A 26 9.34 -1.93 7.44
C ALA A 26 9.15 -2.60 6.09
N GLU A 27 8.42 -3.72 6.08
CA GLU A 27 8.00 -4.44 4.87
C GLU A 27 6.48 -4.45 4.78
N LEU A 28 5.94 -4.10 3.62
CA LEU A 28 4.51 -3.99 3.34
C LEU A 28 4.14 -4.93 2.21
N LYS A 29 3.03 -5.64 2.35
CA LYS A 29 2.34 -6.32 1.24
C LYS A 29 0.95 -5.74 1.11
N LEU A 30 0.67 -5.11 -0.02
CA LEU A 30 -0.59 -4.42 -0.27
C LEU A 30 -1.31 -5.02 -1.48
N GLU A 31 -2.57 -5.38 -1.28
CA GLU A 31 -3.46 -5.78 -2.35
C GLU A 31 -4.17 -4.57 -2.97
N LEU A 32 -4.05 -4.43 -4.29
CA LEU A 32 -4.77 -3.42 -5.07
C LEU A 32 -5.49 -4.05 -6.25
N PRO A 33 -6.78 -3.72 -6.50
CA PRO A 33 -7.48 -4.09 -7.71
C PRO A 33 -6.79 -3.49 -8.94
N LEU A 34 -6.68 -4.27 -10.01
CA LEU A 34 -6.13 -3.81 -11.29
C LEU A 34 -6.84 -2.55 -11.80
N LYS A 35 -8.15 -2.43 -11.55
CA LYS A 35 -8.93 -1.26 -11.97
C LYS A 35 -8.43 0.05 -11.34
N ILE A 36 -8.07 0.04 -10.04
CA ILE A 36 -7.55 1.23 -9.36
C ILE A 36 -6.20 1.62 -9.96
N LEU A 37 -5.33 0.64 -10.22
CA LEU A 37 -4.03 0.86 -10.85
C LEU A 37 -4.15 1.46 -12.26
N GLU A 38 -5.12 0.97 -13.04
CA GLU A 38 -5.45 1.50 -14.37
C GLU A 38 -5.96 2.96 -14.28
N GLU A 39 -6.84 3.27 -13.33
CA GLU A 39 -7.40 4.61 -13.13
C GLU A 39 -6.33 5.66 -12.78
N VAL A 40 -5.33 5.29 -11.97
CA VAL A 40 -4.21 6.19 -11.62
C VAL A 40 -3.02 6.09 -12.59
N GLY A 41 -3.13 5.28 -13.64
CA GLY A 41 -2.08 5.11 -14.64
C GLY A 41 -0.79 4.46 -14.13
N TRP A 42 -0.83 3.77 -12.99
CA TRP A 42 0.34 3.13 -12.39
C TRP A 42 0.44 1.66 -12.79
N ARG A 43 1.62 1.27 -13.24
CA ARG A 43 1.98 -0.13 -13.53
C ARG A 43 3.13 -0.53 -12.62
N PRO A 44 2.84 -1.01 -11.39
CA PRO A 44 3.87 -1.33 -10.41
C PRO A 44 4.93 -2.26 -11.00
N SER A 45 6.19 -1.92 -10.78
CA SER A 45 7.35 -2.72 -11.17
C SER A 45 8.38 -2.70 -10.03
N GLU A 46 9.16 -3.76 -9.89
CA GLU A 46 10.25 -3.79 -8.91
C GLU A 46 11.22 -2.62 -9.14
N GLY A 47 11.59 -1.94 -8.05
CA GLY A 47 12.39 -0.72 -8.08
C GLY A 47 11.60 0.58 -8.19
N ASP A 48 10.29 0.54 -8.48
CA ASP A 48 9.44 1.74 -8.43
C ASP A 48 9.46 2.33 -7.01
N GLU A 49 9.60 3.64 -6.90
CA GLU A 49 9.44 4.36 -5.64
C GLU A 49 7.99 4.81 -5.48
N VAL A 50 7.47 4.69 -4.25
CA VAL A 50 6.10 5.07 -3.90
C VAL A 50 6.12 5.78 -2.55
N GLU A 51 5.41 6.89 -2.43
CA GLU A 51 5.14 7.48 -1.12
C GLU A 51 3.93 6.80 -0.49
N VAL A 52 4.10 6.28 0.71
CA VAL A 52 3.07 5.55 1.46
C VAL A 52 2.84 6.24 2.79
N GLU A 53 1.59 6.42 3.19
CA GLU A 53 1.22 6.93 4.50
C GLU A 53 0.11 6.10 5.11
N LEU A 54 0.26 5.77 6.40
CA LEU A 54 -0.78 5.14 7.21
C LEU A 54 -1.13 6.07 8.36
N ALA A 55 -2.39 6.49 8.46
CA ALA A 55 -2.85 7.38 9.53
C ALA A 55 -4.19 6.92 10.11
N SER A 56 -4.46 7.25 11.38
CA SER A 56 -5.74 6.97 12.04
C SER A 56 -6.87 7.94 11.62
N GLU A 57 -6.52 9.10 11.07
CA GLU A 57 -7.44 10.15 10.65
C GLU A 57 -7.42 10.34 9.14
N ARG A 58 -8.48 10.93 8.58
CA ARG A 58 -8.65 11.10 7.12
C ARG A 58 -7.67 12.10 6.50
N GLY A 59 -7.31 13.18 7.19
CA GLY A 59 -6.41 14.21 6.66
C GLY A 59 -6.86 14.82 5.32
N SER A 60 -5.93 15.50 4.64
CA SER A 60 -6.11 15.96 3.26
C SER A 60 -5.94 14.79 2.29
N LEU A 61 -6.78 14.73 1.26
CA LEU A 61 -6.77 13.64 0.27
C LEU A 61 -6.37 14.10 -1.14
N GLU A 62 -6.34 15.41 -1.41
CA GLU A 62 -6.20 15.97 -2.76
C GLU A 62 -4.86 15.67 -3.43
N GLU A 63 -3.86 15.39 -2.61
CA GLU A 63 -2.47 15.20 -3.01
C GLU A 63 -2.09 13.71 -3.13
N TRP A 64 -3.04 12.79 -2.98
CA TRP A 64 -2.81 11.35 -2.98
C TRP A 64 -3.51 10.69 -4.17
N ASP A 65 -2.81 9.79 -4.85
CA ASP A 65 -3.36 9.09 -6.03
C ASP A 65 -4.30 7.95 -5.63
N ILE A 66 -3.97 7.23 -4.57
CA ILE A 66 -4.79 6.14 -4.02
C ILE A 66 -5.01 6.36 -2.53
N VAL A 67 -6.27 6.30 -2.11
CA VAL A 67 -6.64 6.38 -0.69
C VAL A 67 -7.60 5.24 -0.35
N LEU A 68 -7.25 4.44 0.64
CA LEU A 68 -8.06 3.34 1.15
C LEU A 68 -8.35 3.55 2.63
N SER A 69 -9.61 3.40 3.06
CA SER A 69 -9.98 3.35 4.47
C SER A 69 -10.20 1.92 4.91
N GLY A 70 -9.58 1.51 6.01
CA GLY A 70 -9.58 0.11 6.45
C GLY A 70 -9.68 -0.03 7.97
N ARG A 71 -9.84 -1.27 8.40
CA ARG A 71 -9.88 -1.64 9.81
C ARG A 71 -8.83 -2.69 10.13
N LEU A 72 -8.39 -2.70 11.38
CA LEU A 72 -7.48 -3.73 11.89
C LEU A 72 -8.16 -5.09 11.76
N LEU A 73 -7.46 -6.04 11.14
CA LEU A 73 -7.89 -7.43 11.01
C LEU A 73 -7.16 -8.32 12.01
N SER A 74 -5.84 -8.16 12.14
CA SER A 74 -5.00 -8.92 13.07
C SER A 74 -3.76 -8.11 13.43
N ALA A 75 -3.28 -8.28 14.67
CA ALA A 75 -2.00 -7.78 15.16
C ALA A 75 -1.33 -8.91 15.95
N GLU A 76 -0.47 -9.68 15.28
CA GLU A 76 0.16 -10.87 15.84
C GLU A 76 1.68 -10.80 15.70
N GLY A 77 2.39 -10.95 16.81
CA GLY A 77 3.85 -10.85 16.85
C GLY A 77 4.35 -9.49 16.38
N GLN A 78 5.07 -9.47 15.26
CA GLN A 78 5.60 -8.26 14.61
C GLN A 78 4.87 -7.92 13.30
N ALA A 79 3.68 -8.49 13.07
CA ALA A 79 2.89 -8.27 11.88
C ALA A 79 1.53 -7.64 12.24
N ILE A 80 1.17 -6.59 11.51
CA ILE A 80 -0.14 -5.96 11.58
C ILE A 80 -0.80 -6.11 10.22
N THR A 81 -2.04 -6.59 10.18
CA THR A 81 -2.82 -6.72 8.96
C THR A 81 -4.09 -5.87 9.05
N TYR A 82 -4.30 -5.04 8.04
CA TYR A 82 -5.50 -4.24 7.84
C TYR A 82 -6.32 -4.79 6.67
N SER A 83 -7.65 -4.69 6.78
CA SER A 83 -8.57 -4.95 5.67
C SER A 83 -9.20 -3.66 5.17
N PHE A 84 -9.19 -3.47 3.85
CA PHE A 84 -9.76 -2.33 3.13
C PHE A 84 -10.92 -2.82 2.26
N GLY A 85 -11.96 -3.39 2.89
CA GLY A 85 -13.10 -3.95 2.18
C GLY A 85 -12.79 -5.27 1.47
N GLY A 86 -11.97 -6.13 2.10
CA GLY A 86 -11.56 -7.43 1.56
C GLY A 86 -10.15 -7.45 0.99
N LEU A 87 -9.57 -6.28 0.66
CA LEU A 87 -8.17 -6.14 0.27
C LEU A 87 -7.28 -6.08 1.52
N LEU A 88 -6.16 -6.78 1.51
CA LEU A 88 -5.26 -6.86 2.65
C LEU A 88 -4.05 -5.93 2.50
N CYS A 89 -3.66 -5.32 3.61
CA CYS A 89 -2.32 -4.75 3.77
C CYS A 89 -1.68 -5.35 5.02
N THR A 90 -0.57 -6.06 4.84
CA THR A 90 0.22 -6.60 5.96
C THR A 90 1.53 -5.83 6.07
N ILE A 91 1.82 -5.33 7.27
CA ILE A 91 3.04 -4.59 7.59
C ILE A 91 3.84 -5.38 8.62
N ARG A 92 5.14 -5.56 8.37
CA ARG A 92 6.11 -6.25 9.23
C ARG A 92 7.30 -5.36 9.56
N GLY A 93 7.98 -5.65 10.67
CA GLY A 93 9.32 -5.12 10.95
C GLY A 93 9.38 -3.73 11.58
N ALA A 94 8.25 -3.05 11.77
CA ALA A 94 8.19 -1.82 12.57
C ALA A 94 7.31 -2.04 13.81
N ARG A 95 7.74 -1.51 14.96
CA ARG A 95 6.90 -1.44 16.17
C ARG A 95 5.83 -0.37 15.93
N LEU A 96 4.74 -0.78 15.33
CA LEU A 96 3.64 0.08 14.95
C LEU A 96 2.55 0.01 16.02
N GLU A 97 1.98 1.17 16.34
CA GLU A 97 0.67 1.19 16.97
C GLU A 97 -0.34 0.56 16.02
N ALA A 98 -1.31 -0.19 16.56
CA ALA A 98 -2.33 -0.89 15.79
C ALA A 98 -3.70 -0.24 15.99
N PRO A 99 -3.94 1.00 15.50
CA PRO A 99 -5.25 1.63 15.63
C PRO A 99 -6.31 0.80 14.91
N GLU A 100 -7.52 0.75 15.47
CA GLU A 100 -8.63 -0.05 14.92
C GLU A 100 -9.05 0.38 13.51
N ARG A 101 -8.84 1.64 13.17
CA ARG A 101 -9.17 2.22 11.86
C ARG A 101 -7.99 3.02 11.32
N VAL A 102 -7.77 2.88 10.03
CA VAL A 102 -6.69 3.57 9.31
C VAL A 102 -7.14 4.06 7.94
N TYR A 103 -6.41 5.04 7.44
CA TYR A 103 -6.37 5.47 6.06
C TYR A 103 -4.98 5.16 5.54
N LEU A 104 -4.90 4.32 4.50
CA LEU A 104 -3.70 4.07 3.73
C LEU A 104 -3.72 4.97 2.50
N ARG A 105 -2.66 5.73 2.30
CA ARG A 105 -2.52 6.66 1.18
C ARG A 105 -1.27 6.32 0.40
N LEU A 106 -1.38 6.36 -0.92
CA LEU A 106 -0.26 6.18 -1.83
C LEU A 106 -0.19 7.36 -2.78
N ARG A 107 1.03 7.85 -2.98
CA ARG A 107 1.36 8.80 -4.04
C ARG A 107 2.42 8.18 -4.92
N ILE A 108 2.13 8.15 -6.22
CA ILE A 108 2.95 7.57 -7.26
C ILE A 108 3.73 8.73 -7.90
N PRO A 109 5.06 8.79 -7.75
CA PRO A 109 5.86 9.81 -8.38
C PRO A 109 5.66 9.75 -9.91
N PRO A 110 5.60 10.90 -10.60
CA PRO A 110 5.57 10.92 -12.04
C PRO A 110 6.78 10.15 -12.56
N ARG A 111 6.55 9.14 -13.41
CA ARG A 111 7.65 8.40 -14.04
C ARG A 111 8.55 9.42 -14.73
N ALA A 112 9.81 9.45 -14.32
CA ALA A 112 10.84 10.19 -15.06
C ALA A 112 10.74 9.70 -16.50
N SER A 113 10.28 10.59 -17.39
CA SER A 113 10.16 10.28 -18.80
C SER A 113 11.58 10.04 -19.29
N GLY A 114 11.97 8.77 -19.39
CA GLY A 114 13.22 8.37 -20.02
C GLY A 114 13.22 8.96 -21.42
N ARG A 115 14.14 9.89 -21.66
CA ARG A 115 14.52 10.32 -23.01
C ARG A 115 15.35 9.22 -23.66
#